data_AF-X1HDH1-F1
#
_entry.id   AF-X1HDH1-F1
#
_cell.length_a   1.000
_cell.length_b   1.000
_cell.length_c   1.000
_cell.angle_alpha   90.00
_cell.angle_beta   90.00
_cell.angle_gamma   90.00
#
_symmetry.space_group_name_H-M   'P 1'
#
loop_
_entity.id
_entity.type
_entity.pdbx_description
1 polymer ?
#
loop_
_entity_poly.entity_id
_entity_poly.type
_entity_poly.pdbx_seq_one_letter_code
_entity_poly.pdbx_strand_id
1 'polypeptide(L)'
;MYFATIDCGTTNSRIYIVNEKAEILGKAAKKIGVKDTAINGNNEVLKRGLKNTFFTALDDANMKLSDIKFVISSGMITSEIGLVEIPHIWAP
;
A
#
# COMPACT_ATOMS: atom_id res chain seq x y z
N MET A 1 -4.89 6.70 18.00
CA MET A 1 -5.47 6.26 16.70
C MET A 1 -4.43 5.49 15.90
N TYR A 2 -4.87 4.62 15.00
CA TYR A 2 -3.99 3.86 14.11
C TYR A 2 -4.35 4.05 12.64
N PHE A 3 -3.33 4.04 11.78
CA PHE A 3 -3.46 4.15 10.34
C PHE A 3 -2.42 3.28 9.66
N ALA A 4 -2.64 2.99 8.38
CA ALA A 4 -1.65 2.28 7.58
C ALA A 4 -0.99 3.22 6.59
N THR A 5 0.26 2.95 6.25
CA THR A 5 0.93 3.55 5.09
C THR A 5 1.21 2.48 4.04
N ILE A 6 1.04 2.81 2.76
CA ILE A 6 1.34 1.93 1.64
C ILE A 6 2.34 2.66 0.72
N ASP A 7 3.58 2.19 0.70
CA ASP A 7 4.57 2.57 -0.29
C ASP A 7 4.58 1.50 -1.38
N CYS A 8 4.03 1.81 -2.55
CA CYS A 8 3.95 0.86 -3.65
C CYS A 8 4.65 1.43 -4.87
N GLY A 9 5.77 0.80 -5.22
CA GLY A 9 6.58 1.17 -6.38
C GLY A 9 6.29 0.27 -7.59
N THR A 10 7.21 0.32 -8.55
CA THR A 10 7.13 -0.49 -9.78
C THR A 10 7.20 -1.99 -9.51
N THR A 11 8.03 -2.42 -8.56
CA THR A 11 8.37 -3.85 -8.33
C THR A 11 8.04 -4.33 -6.93
N ASN A 12 8.03 -3.44 -5.94
CA ASN A 12 7.88 -3.81 -4.54
C ASN A 12 6.87 -2.90 -3.87
N SER A 13 6.17 -3.45 -2.88
CA SER A 13 5.24 -2.73 -2.03
C SER A 13 5.55 -3.02 -0.57
N ARG A 14 5.45 -1.99 0.27
CA ARG A 14 5.66 -2.02 1.71
C ARG A 14 4.45 -1.41 2.40
N ILE A 15 4.03 -2.03 3.48
CA ILE A 15 2.91 -1.58 4.29
C ILE A 15 3.36 -1.51 5.74
N TYR A 16 3.02 -0.41 6.40
CA TYR A 16 3.29 -0.20 7.82
C TYR A 16 1.99 0.13 8.54
N ILE A 17 1.79 -0.47 9.71
CA ILE A 17 0.76 -0.06 10.66
C ILE A 17 1.43 0.85 11.67
N VAL A 18 0.88 2.07 11.83
CA VAL A 18 1.47 3.10 12.68
C VAL A 18 0.44 3.76 13.57
N ASN A 19 0.90 4.32 14.70
CA ASN A 19 0.08 5.14 15.57
C ASN A 19 0.29 6.65 15.33
N GLU A 20 -0.42 7.48 16.08
CA GLU A 20 -0.34 8.95 16.02
C GLU A 20 1.06 9.52 16.31
N LYS A 21 1.94 8.76 16.96
CA LYS A 21 3.33 9.14 17.21
C LYS A 21 4.28 8.69 16.10
N ALA A 22 3.75 8.16 15.00
CA ALA A 22 4.48 7.55 13.89
C ALA A 22 5.33 6.32 14.31
N GLU A 23 4.99 5.66 15.42
CA GLU A 23 5.64 4.42 15.82
C GLU A 23 5.12 3.27 14.95
N ILE A 24 6.03 2.43 14.44
CA ILE A 24 5.69 1.27 13.63
C ILE A 24 5.31 0.11 14.55
N LEU A 25 4.06 -0.33 14.45
CA LEU A 25 3.50 -1.43 15.23
C LEU A 25 3.51 -2.75 14.49
N GLY A 26 3.43 -2.70 13.16
CA GLY A 26 3.55 -3.87 12.30
C GLY A 26 3.97 -3.47 10.90
N LYS A 27 4.56 -4.41 10.18
CA LYS A 27 5.07 -4.18 8.82
C LYS A 27 4.98 -5.44 7.96
N ALA A 28 4.78 -5.22 6.67
CA ALA A 28 4.93 -6.27 5.68
C ALA A 28 5.49 -5.70 4.38
N ALA A 29 6.24 -6.52 3.65
CA ALA A 29 6.75 -6.17 2.34
C ALA A 29 6.55 -7.35 1.39
N LYS A 30 6.29 -7.04 0.12
CA LYS A 30 6.14 -8.05 -0.92
C LYS A 30 6.67 -7.53 -2.25
N LYS A 31 7.24 -8.45 -3.04
CA LYS A 31 7.67 -8.20 -4.42
C LYS A 31 6.45 -8.20 -5.34
N ILE A 32 5.62 -7.17 -5.18
CA ILE A 32 4.46 -6.84 -5.99
C ILE A 32 4.51 -5.33 -6.25
N GLY A 33 4.24 -4.90 -7.47
CA GLY A 33 4.16 -3.47 -7.81
C GLY A 33 3.35 -3.25 -9.08
N VAL A 34 3.31 -2.02 -9.58
CA VAL A 34 2.49 -1.71 -10.76
C VAL A 34 2.95 -2.42 -12.04
N LYS A 35 4.21 -2.92 -12.08
CA LYS A 35 4.70 -3.74 -13.19
C LYS A 35 3.83 -4.98 -13.42
N ASP A 36 3.27 -5.56 -12.35
CA ASP A 36 2.37 -6.71 -12.46
C ASP A 36 1.10 -6.35 -13.23
N THR A 37 0.57 -5.12 -13.08
CA THR A 37 -0.55 -4.63 -13.90
C THR A 37 -0.20 -4.64 -15.39
N ALA A 38 0.99 -4.15 -15.75
CA ALA A 38 1.42 -4.09 -17.14
C ALA A 38 1.60 -5.49 -17.76
N ILE A 39 2.08 -6.47 -16.99
CA ILE A 39 2.25 -7.86 -17.45
C ILE A 39 0.89 -8.54 -17.62
N ASN A 40 -0.04 -8.34 -16.69
CA ASN A 40 -1.32 -9.04 -16.66
C ASN A 40 -2.43 -8.34 -17.47
N GLY A 41 -2.21 -7.10 -17.90
CA GLY A 41 -3.21 -6.28 -18.60
C GLY A 41 -4.36 -5.78 -17.72
N ASN A 42 -4.30 -6.02 -16.40
CA ASN A 42 -5.26 -5.54 -15.41
C ASN A 42 -4.62 -5.50 -14.01
N ASN A 43 -5.21 -4.74 -13.08
CA ASN A 43 -4.62 -4.53 -11.74
C ASN A 43 -5.09 -5.53 -10.67
N GLU A 44 -5.68 -6.67 -11.03
CA GLU A 44 -6.19 -7.64 -10.04
C GLU A 44 -5.07 -8.32 -9.25
N VAL A 45 -3.93 -8.58 -9.89
CA VAL A 45 -2.75 -9.14 -9.22
C VAL A 45 -2.18 -8.14 -8.21
N LEU A 46 -2.11 -6.86 -8.59
CA LEU A 46 -1.69 -5.77 -7.70
C LEU A 46 -2.64 -5.63 -6.50
N LYS A 47 -3.96 -5.52 -6.75
CA LYS A 47 -4.99 -5.42 -5.69
C LYS A 47 -4.90 -6.56 -4.69
N ARG A 48 -4.83 -7.80 -5.18
CA ARG A 48 -4.72 -8.99 -4.32
C ARG A 48 -3.41 -9.01 -3.54
N GLY A 49 -2.31 -8.63 -4.20
CA GLY A 49 -0.99 -8.53 -3.58
C GLY A 49 -0.99 -7.52 -2.42
N LEU A 50 -1.47 -6.30 -2.67
CA LEU A 50 -1.58 -5.24 -1.68
C LEU A 50 -2.52 -5.63 -0.53
N LYS A 51 -3.69 -6.21 -0.83
CA LYS A 51 -4.63 -6.71 0.18
C LYS A 51 -3.95 -7.73 1.10
N ASN A 52 -3.29 -8.74 0.54
CA ASN A 52 -2.63 -9.78 1.33
C ASN A 52 -1.50 -9.18 2.18
N THR A 53 -0.66 -8.31 1.61
CA THR A 53 0.40 -7.62 2.35
C THR A 53 -0.16 -6.75 3.48
N PHE A 54 -1.32 -6.13 3.28
CA PHE A 54 -1.97 -5.30 4.29
C PHE A 54 -2.42 -6.13 5.49
N PHE A 55 -3.09 -7.27 5.24
CA PHE A 55 -3.49 -8.18 6.32
C PHE A 55 -2.28 -8.79 7.02
N THR A 56 -1.19 -9.10 6.32
CA THR A 56 0.07 -9.53 6.97
C THR A 56 0.63 -8.46 7.91
N ALA A 57 0.57 -7.17 7.54
CA ALA A 57 1.02 -6.09 8.41
C ALA A 57 0.11 -5.89 9.64
N LEU A 58 -1.20 -6.13 9.49
CA LEU A 58 -2.16 -6.16 10.61
C LEU A 58 -1.88 -7.31 11.57
N ASP A 59 -1.63 -8.51 11.04
CA ASP A 59 -1.31 -9.69 11.83
C ASP A 59 -0.01 -9.48 12.63
N ASP A 60 1.02 -8.88 12.01
CA ASP A 60 2.29 -8.50 12.67
C ASP A 60 2.07 -7.47 13.79
N ALA A 61 1.13 -6.55 13.60
CA ALA A 61 0.74 -5.57 14.62
C ALA A 61 -0.21 -6.13 15.70
N ASN A 62 -0.70 -7.37 15.55
CA ASN A 62 -1.79 -7.96 16.34
C ASN A 62 -3.05 -7.07 16.39
N MET A 63 -3.46 -6.56 15.22
CA MET A 63 -4.57 -5.62 15.06
C MET A 63 -5.61 -6.12 14.05
N LYS A 64 -6.82 -5.55 14.13
CA LYS A 64 -7.90 -5.83 13.19
C LYS A 64 -8.09 -4.66 12.22
N LEU A 65 -8.73 -4.94 11.08
CA LEU A 65 -9.08 -3.90 10.10
C LEU A 65 -9.93 -2.77 10.73
N SER A 66 -10.80 -3.09 11.68
CA SER A 66 -11.64 -2.13 12.41
C SER A 66 -10.85 -1.10 13.22
N ASP A 67 -9.58 -1.39 13.53
CA ASP A 67 -8.72 -0.52 14.32
C ASP A 67 -8.03 0.54 13.45
N ILE A 68 -8.00 0.34 12.13
CA ILE A 68 -7.38 1.22 11.15
C ILE A 68 -8.39 2.25 10.67
N LYS A 69 -8.13 3.52 10.95
CA LYS A 69 -9.06 4.60 10.59
C LYS A 69 -8.91 5.06 9.15
N PHE A 70 -7.70 5.04 8.59
CA PHE A 70 -7.47 5.31 7.17
C PHE A 70 -6.13 4.73 6.69
N VAL A 71 -5.89 4.87 5.39
CA VAL A 71 -4.64 4.49 4.73
C VAL A 71 -4.06 5.71 4.02
N ILE A 72 -2.75 5.92 4.15
CA ILE A 72 -1.98 6.89 3.35
C ILE A 72 -1.17 6.09 2.33
N SER A 73 -1.38 6.34 1.04
CA SER A 73 -0.62 5.66 -0.02
C SER A 73 0.28 6.63 -0.78
N SER A 74 1.44 6.13 -1.23
CA SER A 74 2.38 6.88 -2.05
C SER A 74 3.07 5.98 -3.08
N GLY A 75 3.70 6.61 -4.07
CA GLY A 75 4.49 5.94 -5.10
C GLY A 75 3.69 5.69 -6.38
N MET A 76 4.07 4.64 -7.11
CA MET A 76 3.47 4.29 -8.39
C MET A 76 2.04 3.77 -8.29
N ILE A 77 1.55 3.48 -7.08
CA ILE A 77 0.15 3.08 -6.84
C ILE A 77 -0.88 4.08 -7.40
N THR A 78 -0.47 5.34 -7.58
CA THR A 78 -1.30 6.41 -8.14
C THR A 78 -1.03 6.70 -9.62
N SER A 79 -0.34 5.81 -10.32
CA SER A 79 -0.10 5.93 -11.76
C SER A 79 -1.29 5.38 -12.57
N GLU A 80 -1.27 5.59 -13.89
CA GLU A 80 -2.21 5.08 -14.88
C GLU A 80 -2.37 3.54 -14.86
N ILE A 81 -1.36 2.81 -14.40
CA ILE A 81 -1.37 1.34 -14.21
C ILE A 81 -1.44 0.94 -12.73
N GLY A 82 -1.69 1.89 -11.84
CA GLY A 82 -1.87 1.69 -10.41
C GLY A 82 -3.29 1.27 -10.02
N LEU A 83 -3.72 1.70 -8.83
CA LEU A 83 -5.10 1.52 -8.37
C LEU A 83 -6.02 2.62 -8.89
N VAL A 84 -5.56 3.87 -8.82
CA VAL A 84 -6.28 5.07 -9.23
C VAL A 84 -5.25 6.10 -9.69
N GLU A 85 -5.37 6.60 -10.91
CA GLU A 85 -4.50 7.65 -11.42
C GLU A 85 -4.75 8.97 -10.68
N ILE A 86 -3.70 9.58 -10.14
CA ILE A 86 -3.74 10.93 -9.56
C ILE A 86 -2.88 11.86 -10.41
N PRO A 87 -3.45 12.96 -10.96
CA PRO A 87 -2.70 13.91 -11.77
C PRO A 87 -1.50 14.51 -11.03
N HIS A 88 -0.42 14.73 -11.76
CA HIS A 88 0.76 15.42 -11.24
C HIS A 88 0.44 16.88 -10.92
N ILE A 89 1.05 17.37 -9.83
CA ILE A 89 1.10 18.79 -9.51
C ILE A 89 2.37 19.35 -10.17
N TRP A 90 2.21 20.45 -10.92
CA TRP A 90 3.35 21.14 -11.51
C TRP A 90 4.28 21.66 -10.42
N ALA A 91 5.57 21.40 -10.58
CA ALA A 91 6.58 22.03 -9.75
C ALA A 91 6.58 23.55 -10.00
N PRO A 92 7.07 24.35 -9.03
CA PRO A 92 7.46 25.73 -9.28
C PRO A 92 8.42 25.86 -10.46
#